data_AF-A0A7G5E202-F1
#
_entry.id   AF-A0A7G5E202-F1
#
_cell.length_a   1.000
_cell.length_b   1.000
_cell.length_c   1.000
_cell.angle_alpha   90.00
_cell.angle_beta   90.00
_cell.angle_gamma   90.00
#
_symmetry.space_group_name_H-M   'P 1'
#
loop_
_entity.id
_entity.type
_entity.pdbx_description
1 polymer ?
#
loop_
_entity_poly.entity_id
_entity_poly.type
_entity_poly.pdbx_seq_one_letter_code
_entity_poly.pdbx_strand_id
1 'polypeptide(L)'
;MEKHQIIEKLKEFYPTDISLDDIAAYANSEPYKKKKSYIDSAWSDRNQWDLLKASLSDLSTEIWDYSFMGGSPCYHFSFIQEENKEILYSLFVSVILPYYAIRIMNISNLDKSFDPISAIESRVFEKLENKVKNVFPKHRIIRDKALLQTKVDIFEADGEYPPSIQHLLFSTIET
;
A
#
# COMPACT_ATOMS: atom_id res chain seq x y z
N MET A 1 -5.43 16.01 4.43
CA MET A 1 -5.54 14.97 5.48
C MET A 1 -4.36 15.16 6.40
N GLU A 2 -4.57 15.34 7.70
CA GLU A 2 -3.48 15.72 8.59
C GLU A 2 -2.63 14.49 8.94
N LYS A 3 -1.32 14.56 8.66
CA LYS A 3 -0.28 13.58 9.04
C LYS A 3 -0.54 12.96 10.42
N HIS A 4 -0.88 13.81 11.39
CA HIS A 4 -1.14 13.41 12.77
C HIS A 4 -2.25 12.36 12.89
N GLN A 5 -3.34 12.49 12.14
CA GLN A 5 -4.47 11.55 12.18
C GLN A 5 -4.10 10.15 11.68
N ILE A 6 -3.22 10.04 10.69
CA ILE A 6 -2.73 8.74 10.21
C ILE A 6 -1.83 8.11 11.27
N ILE A 7 -0.88 8.89 11.81
CA ILE A 7 0.07 8.41 12.83
C ILE A 7 -0.67 7.93 14.08
N GLU A 8 -1.65 8.69 14.59
CA GLU A 8 -2.43 8.26 15.77
C GLU A 8 -3.15 6.94 15.53
N LYS A 9 -3.73 6.73 14.33
CA LYS A 9 -4.36 5.44 13.99
C LYS A 9 -3.36 4.29 13.84
N LEU A 10 -2.16 4.57 13.38
CA LEU A 10 -1.11 3.55 13.24
C LEU A 10 -0.65 3.00 14.59
N LYS A 11 -0.78 3.75 15.69
CA LYS A 11 -0.50 3.25 17.06
C LYS A 11 -1.37 2.07 17.47
N GLU A 12 -2.53 1.89 16.82
CA GLU A 12 -3.38 0.72 17.06
C GLU A 12 -2.76 -0.58 16.49
N PHE A 13 -1.78 -0.47 15.59
CA PHE A 13 -1.20 -1.60 14.84
C PHE A 13 0.30 -1.78 15.04
N TYR A 14 0.98 -0.74 15.51
CA TYR A 14 2.42 -0.70 15.74
C TYR A 14 2.68 -0.29 17.20
N PRO A 15 3.40 -1.12 17.98
CA PRO A 15 3.89 -0.73 19.30
C PRO A 15 4.80 0.49 19.21
N THR A 16 4.73 1.38 20.20
CA THR A 16 5.56 2.61 20.25
C THR A 16 6.64 2.58 21.33
N ASP A 17 6.54 1.61 22.24
CA ASP A 17 7.35 1.47 23.46
C ASP A 17 8.05 0.10 23.56
N ILE A 18 7.87 -0.75 22.54
CA ILE A 18 8.46 -2.08 22.46
C ILE A 18 9.26 -2.16 21.16
N SER A 19 10.55 -2.47 21.28
CA SER A 19 11.42 -2.65 20.12
C SER A 19 11.13 -3.96 19.40
N LEU A 20 11.33 -3.98 18.08
CA LEU A 20 11.34 -5.18 17.25
C LEU A 20 12.41 -6.19 17.67
N ASP A 21 13.50 -5.72 18.29
CA ASP A 21 14.57 -6.59 18.80
C ASP A 21 14.09 -7.45 19.98
N ASP A 22 13.09 -6.99 20.74
CA ASP A 22 12.37 -7.80 21.72
C ASP A 22 11.22 -8.55 21.04
N ILE A 23 11.59 -9.53 20.22
CA ILE A 23 10.67 -10.34 19.39
C ILE A 23 9.50 -10.88 20.22
N ALA A 24 9.77 -11.34 21.45
CA ALA A 24 8.76 -11.94 22.31
C ALA A 24 7.77 -10.89 22.82
N ALA A 25 8.24 -9.75 23.32
CA ALA A 25 7.35 -8.68 23.77
C ALA A 25 6.58 -8.07 22.59
N TYR A 26 7.24 -7.82 21.46
CA TYR A 26 6.63 -7.22 20.29
C TYR A 26 5.53 -8.11 19.71
N ALA A 27 5.81 -9.41 19.51
CA ALA A 27 4.83 -10.36 18.99
C ALA A 27 3.62 -10.58 19.93
N ASN A 28 3.80 -10.37 21.24
CA ASN A 28 2.73 -10.48 22.22
C ASN A 28 2.01 -9.16 22.52
N SER A 29 2.48 -8.04 21.95
CA SER A 29 1.83 -6.74 22.11
C SER A 29 0.44 -6.73 21.46
N GLU A 30 -0.49 -6.00 22.07
CA GLU A 30 -1.84 -5.85 21.53
C GLU A 30 -1.87 -5.16 20.15
N PRO A 31 -1.07 -4.11 19.88
CA PRO A 31 -1.02 -3.52 18.53
C PRO A 31 -0.59 -4.54 17.47
N TYR A 32 0.44 -5.34 17.73
CA TYR A 32 0.89 -6.34 16.78
C TYR A 32 -0.14 -7.45 16.56
N LYS A 33 -0.76 -7.97 17.63
CA LYS A 33 -1.84 -8.97 17.51
C LYS A 33 -3.01 -8.43 16.69
N LYS A 34 -3.39 -7.17 16.89
CA LYS A 34 -4.44 -6.51 16.11
C LYS A 34 -4.04 -6.41 14.63
N LYS A 35 -2.82 -5.96 14.33
CA LYS A 35 -2.25 -5.94 12.98
C LYS A 35 -2.31 -7.31 12.32
N LYS A 36 -1.83 -8.35 13.02
CA LYS A 36 -1.85 -9.73 12.54
C LYS A 36 -3.28 -10.21 12.25
N SER A 37 -4.23 -9.93 13.13
CA SER A 37 -5.64 -10.32 12.94
C SER A 37 -6.29 -9.67 11.71
N TYR A 38 -5.98 -8.40 11.42
CA TYR A 38 -6.48 -7.72 10.22
C TYR A 38 -5.87 -8.33 8.95
N ILE A 39 -4.57 -8.60 8.96
CA ILE A 39 -3.85 -9.26 7.86
C ILE A 39 -4.43 -10.67 7.63
N ASP A 40 -4.55 -11.49 8.67
CA ASP A 40 -5.08 -12.85 8.60
C ASP A 40 -6.55 -12.86 8.15
N SER A 41 -7.36 -11.88 8.56
CA SER A 41 -8.75 -11.73 8.08
C SER A 41 -8.80 -11.39 6.59
N ALA A 42 -7.98 -10.44 6.14
CA ALA A 42 -7.85 -10.08 4.73
C ALA A 42 -7.35 -11.24 3.85
N TRP A 43 -6.64 -12.21 4.45
CA TRP A 43 -6.20 -13.43 3.78
C TRP A 43 -7.20 -14.58 3.82
N SER A 44 -8.02 -14.67 4.86
CA SER A 44 -9.05 -15.72 4.94
C SER A 44 -10.25 -15.42 4.04
N ASP A 45 -10.58 -14.14 3.81
CA ASP A 45 -11.61 -13.71 2.85
C ASP A 45 -10.98 -12.89 1.71
N ARG A 46 -10.62 -13.57 0.63
CA ARG A 46 -9.97 -12.98 -0.55
C ARG A 46 -10.94 -12.47 -1.61
N ASN A 47 -12.24 -12.49 -1.38
CA ASN A 47 -13.22 -12.17 -2.42
C ASN A 47 -13.01 -10.76 -2.98
N GLN A 48 -12.79 -9.77 -2.12
CA GLN A 48 -12.52 -8.39 -2.55
C GLN A 48 -11.22 -8.29 -3.35
N TRP A 49 -10.17 -8.99 -2.91
CA TRP A 49 -8.90 -9.02 -3.61
C TRP A 49 -9.02 -9.62 -5.01
N ASP A 50 -9.66 -10.79 -5.13
CA ASP A 50 -9.81 -11.48 -6.41
C ASP A 50 -10.70 -10.68 -7.37
N LEU A 51 -11.73 -10.00 -6.85
CA LEU A 51 -12.57 -9.06 -7.61
C LEU A 51 -11.74 -7.87 -8.12
N LEU A 52 -10.92 -7.26 -7.27
CA LEU A 52 -10.05 -6.16 -7.69
C LEU A 52 -9.06 -6.64 -8.75
N LYS A 53 -8.36 -7.77 -8.52
CA LYS A 53 -7.42 -8.36 -9.48
C LYS A 53 -8.07 -8.62 -10.84
N ALA A 54 -9.21 -9.29 -10.85
CA ALA A 54 -9.94 -9.59 -12.08
C ALA A 54 -10.33 -8.30 -12.81
N SER A 55 -10.72 -7.26 -12.07
CA SER A 55 -11.09 -5.97 -12.65
C SER A 55 -9.93 -5.23 -13.33
N LEU A 56 -8.66 -5.56 -13.03
CA LEU A 56 -7.49 -4.91 -13.62
C LEU A 56 -7.09 -5.49 -15.00
N SER A 57 -7.68 -6.63 -15.40
CA SER A 57 -7.31 -7.36 -16.62
C SER A 57 -7.54 -6.59 -17.93
N ASP A 58 -8.35 -5.53 -17.93
CA ASP A 58 -8.53 -4.62 -19.07
C ASP A 58 -7.42 -3.55 -19.19
N LEU A 59 -6.57 -3.41 -18.18
CA LEU A 59 -5.47 -2.44 -18.16
C LEU A 59 -4.15 -3.04 -18.64
N SER A 60 -3.93 -4.32 -18.39
CA SER A 60 -2.77 -5.06 -18.86
C SER A 60 -3.05 -6.55 -18.89
N THR A 61 -2.45 -7.23 -19.87
CA THR A 61 -2.43 -8.68 -19.97
C THR A 61 -1.49 -9.32 -18.94
N GLU A 62 -0.52 -8.55 -18.42
CA GLU A 62 0.43 -8.99 -17.40
C GLU A 62 0.30 -8.12 -16.14
N ILE A 63 -0.24 -8.72 -15.08
CA ILE A 63 -0.39 -8.08 -13.76
C ILE A 63 0.43 -8.88 -12.76
N TRP A 64 1.48 -8.25 -12.23
CA TRP A 64 2.26 -8.79 -11.13
C TRP A 64 1.55 -8.54 -9.80
N ASP A 65 1.48 -9.60 -9.00
CA ASP A 65 0.79 -9.64 -7.71
C ASP A 65 1.80 -9.98 -6.62
N TYR A 66 2.08 -9.01 -5.76
CA TYR A 66 3.08 -9.14 -4.68
C TYR A 66 2.44 -9.18 -3.29
N SER A 67 1.12 -9.37 -3.22
CA SER A 67 0.38 -9.29 -1.95
C SER A 67 0.67 -10.45 -1.00
N PHE A 68 1.31 -11.51 -1.50
CA PHE A 68 1.49 -12.77 -0.77
C PHE A 68 2.92 -13.01 -0.28
N MET A 69 3.81 -12.01 -0.31
CA MET A 69 5.17 -12.15 0.24
C MET A 69 5.35 -11.30 1.50
N GLY A 70 5.73 -11.97 2.61
CA GLY A 70 6.31 -11.33 3.80
C GLY A 70 5.36 -10.79 4.86
N GLY A 71 4.06 -11.15 4.87
CA GLY A 71 3.12 -10.67 5.90
C GLY A 71 2.82 -9.16 5.79
N SER A 72 2.91 -8.61 4.59
CA SER A 72 2.69 -7.19 4.30
C SER A 72 1.25 -6.76 4.61
N PRO A 73 1.04 -5.53 5.12
CA PRO A 73 -0.28 -5.01 5.48
C PRO A 73 -1.05 -4.51 4.24
N CYS A 74 -0.78 -5.03 3.04
CA CYS A 74 -1.39 -4.53 1.82
C CYS A 74 -1.57 -5.54 0.70
N TYR A 75 -2.49 -5.15 -0.15
CA TYR A 75 -2.82 -5.64 -1.47
C TYR A 75 -1.99 -4.83 -2.49
N HIS A 76 -1.01 -5.47 -3.14
CA HIS A 76 -0.07 -4.85 -4.08
C HIS A 76 -0.18 -5.49 -5.48
N PHE A 77 -0.60 -4.69 -6.45
CA PHE A 77 -0.55 -5.01 -7.88
C PHE A 77 0.41 -4.08 -8.61
N SER A 78 1.16 -4.60 -9.58
CA SER A 78 1.87 -3.77 -10.54
C SER A 78 1.65 -4.25 -11.97
N PHE A 79 1.64 -3.34 -12.93
CA PHE A 79 1.52 -3.67 -14.34
C PHE A 79 2.07 -2.55 -15.23
N ILE A 80 2.54 -2.93 -16.41
CA ILE A 80 2.88 -2.01 -17.50
C ILE A 80 1.72 -1.98 -18.47
N GLN A 81 1.36 -0.78 -18.94
CA GLN A 81 0.29 -0.62 -19.91
C GLN A 81 0.85 -0.75 -21.34
N GLU A 82 0.13 -1.44 -22.23
CA GLU A 82 0.65 -1.81 -23.56
C GLU A 82 0.94 -0.61 -24.47
N GLU A 83 0.14 0.47 -24.39
CA GLU A 83 0.31 1.68 -25.20
C GLU A 83 1.50 2.53 -24.72
N ASN A 84 1.98 2.34 -23.49
CA ASN A 84 3.13 3.04 -22.91
C ASN A 84 3.97 2.12 -22.02
N LYS A 85 4.90 1.39 -22.67
CA LYS A 85 5.77 0.41 -22.03
C LYS A 85 6.83 1.00 -21.09
N GLU A 86 6.96 2.32 -21.04
CA GLU A 86 7.92 3.00 -20.17
C GLU A 86 7.36 3.28 -18.77
N ILE A 87 6.07 3.05 -18.55
CA ILE A 87 5.40 3.38 -17.29
C ILE A 87 4.92 2.13 -16.57
N LEU A 88 5.40 1.96 -15.33
CA LEU A 88 4.91 0.98 -14.38
C LEU A 88 3.89 1.64 -13.44
N TYR A 89 2.68 1.09 -13.41
CA TYR A 89 1.68 1.44 -12.40
C TYR A 89 1.75 0.43 -11.26
N SER A 90 1.77 0.92 -10.02
CA SER A 90 1.65 0.09 -8.81
C SER A 90 0.48 0.57 -7.97
N LEU A 91 -0.46 -0.33 -7.67
CA LEU A 91 -1.60 -0.10 -6.80
C LEU A 91 -1.34 -0.75 -5.45
N PHE A 92 -1.42 0.05 -4.38
CA PHE A 92 -1.30 -0.40 -2.99
C PHE A 92 -2.60 -0.13 -2.25
N VAL A 93 -3.24 -1.16 -1.69
CA VAL A 93 -4.44 -1.02 -0.86
C VAL A 93 -4.15 -1.56 0.53
N SER A 94 -4.20 -0.70 1.55
CA SER A 94 -3.90 -1.11 2.92
C SER A 94 -5.02 -1.98 3.48
N VAL A 95 -4.64 -3.03 4.23
CA VAL A 95 -5.57 -3.92 4.93
C VAL A 95 -5.84 -3.47 6.36
N ILE A 96 -4.95 -2.65 6.95
CA ILE A 96 -5.07 -2.20 8.35
C ILE A 96 -5.79 -0.85 8.47
N LEU A 97 -5.66 0.02 7.46
CA LEU A 97 -6.34 1.31 7.41
C LEU A 97 -7.00 1.52 6.04
N PRO A 98 -8.10 2.29 5.96
CA PRO A 98 -8.87 2.45 4.72
C PRO A 98 -8.18 3.45 3.77
N TYR A 99 -6.96 3.13 3.34
CA TYR A 99 -6.16 3.94 2.45
C TYR A 99 -5.64 3.12 1.28
N TYR A 100 -5.44 3.80 0.15
CA TYR A 100 -4.72 3.25 -0.99
C TYR A 100 -3.87 4.34 -1.64
N ALA A 101 -2.88 3.90 -2.41
CA ALA A 101 -2.03 4.76 -3.22
C ALA A 101 -1.83 4.13 -4.59
N ILE A 102 -1.71 4.97 -5.61
CA ILE A 102 -1.31 4.56 -6.96
C ILE A 102 0.03 5.24 -7.23
N ARG A 103 1.08 4.45 -7.42
CA ARG A 103 2.39 4.92 -7.83
C ARG A 103 2.51 4.76 -9.34
N ILE A 104 2.99 5.81 -9.98
CA ILE A 104 3.39 5.82 -11.38
C ILE A 104 4.92 5.91 -11.37
N MET A 105 5.58 4.96 -12.00
CA MET A 105 7.05 4.94 -12.12
C MET A 105 7.45 4.93 -13.58
N ASN A 106 8.30 5.88 -13.98
CA ASN A 106 8.97 5.81 -15.27
C ASN A 106 10.14 4.83 -15.16
N ILE A 107 10.13 3.78 -15.99
CA ILE A 107 11.09 2.68 -15.93
C ILE A 107 12.47 3.12 -16.42
N SER A 108 12.52 4.05 -17.37
CA SER A 108 13.75 4.52 -17.99
C SER A 108 14.63 5.35 -17.04
N ASN A 109 14.02 6.09 -16.11
CA ASN A 109 14.74 6.95 -15.17
C ASN A 109 14.42 6.69 -13.69
N LEU A 110 13.52 5.74 -13.40
CA LEU A 110 13.06 5.35 -12.06
C LEU A 110 12.35 6.46 -11.27
N ASP A 111 11.90 7.53 -11.95
CA ASP A 111 11.14 8.59 -11.30
C ASP A 111 9.77 8.07 -10.85
N LYS A 112 9.45 8.33 -9.58
CA LYS A 112 8.20 7.91 -8.92
C LYS A 112 7.31 9.12 -8.64
N SER A 113 6.06 9.03 -9.07
CA SER A 113 4.97 9.97 -8.76
C SER A 113 3.75 9.25 -8.18
N PHE A 114 2.92 9.99 -7.47
CA PHE A 114 1.59 9.54 -7.00
C PHE A 114 0.45 10.37 -7.62
N ASP A 115 0.81 11.31 -8.50
CA ASP A 115 -0.10 12.08 -9.33
C ASP A 115 0.27 11.89 -10.81
N PRO A 116 -0.72 11.77 -11.71
CA PRO A 116 -0.47 11.68 -13.14
C PRO A 116 0.03 13.02 -13.71
N ILE A 117 1.01 12.96 -14.62
CA ILE A 117 1.58 14.13 -15.30
C ILE A 117 1.19 14.18 -16.79
N SER A 118 0.68 13.08 -17.35
CA SER A 118 0.21 13.00 -18.74
C SER A 118 -1.27 12.65 -18.84
N ALA A 119 -1.88 12.91 -20.01
CA ALA A 119 -3.27 12.56 -20.27
C ALA A 119 -3.51 11.03 -20.26
N ILE A 120 -2.52 10.25 -20.72
CA ILE A 120 -2.57 8.79 -20.71
C ILE A 120 -2.56 8.30 -19.25
N GLU A 121 -1.64 8.80 -18.43
CA GLU A 121 -1.60 8.48 -17.01
C GLU A 121 -2.88 8.87 -16.30
N SER A 122 -3.43 10.06 -16.56
CA SER A 122 -4.67 10.52 -15.94
C SER A 122 -5.82 9.55 -16.21
N ARG A 123 -5.97 9.09 -17.46
CA ARG A 123 -6.99 8.12 -17.85
C ARG A 123 -6.81 6.77 -17.15
N VAL A 124 -5.58 6.26 -17.04
CA VAL A 124 -5.31 5.00 -16.34
C VAL A 124 -5.55 5.15 -14.84
N PHE A 125 -5.12 6.27 -14.26
CA PHE A 125 -5.28 6.60 -12.85
C PHE A 125 -6.76 6.66 -12.46
N GLU A 126 -7.60 7.33 -13.24
CA GLU A 126 -9.05 7.36 -13.01
C GLU A 126 -9.70 5.98 -13.09
N LYS A 127 -9.28 5.14 -14.05
CA LYS A 127 -9.76 3.76 -14.15
C LYS A 127 -9.39 2.95 -12.89
N LEU A 128 -8.15 3.06 -12.43
CA LEU A 128 -7.69 2.41 -11.20
C LEU A 128 -8.46 2.90 -9.98
N GLU A 129 -8.65 4.21 -9.86
CA GLU A 129 -9.40 4.83 -8.77
C GLU A 129 -10.83 4.28 -8.69
N ASN A 130 -11.51 4.18 -9.83
CA ASN A 130 -12.87 3.64 -9.91
C ASN A 130 -12.92 2.14 -9.56
N LYS A 131 -11.95 1.35 -10.05
CA LYS A 131 -11.87 -0.09 -9.72
C LYS A 131 -11.67 -0.32 -8.22
N VAL A 132 -10.78 0.46 -7.58
CA VAL A 132 -10.58 0.40 -6.13
C VAL A 132 -11.85 0.82 -5.40
N LYS A 133 -12.49 1.93 -5.77
CA LYS A 133 -13.72 2.40 -5.10
C LYS A 133 -14.89 1.42 -5.22
N ASN A 134 -14.98 0.66 -6.31
CA ASN A 134 -16.03 -0.36 -6.48
C ASN A 134 -15.87 -1.51 -5.48
N VAL A 135 -14.64 -1.89 -5.16
CA VAL A 135 -14.34 -3.01 -4.24
C VAL A 135 -14.19 -2.53 -2.79
N PHE A 136 -13.57 -1.37 -2.61
CA PHE A 136 -13.20 -0.75 -1.34
C PHE A 136 -13.78 0.66 -1.23
N PRO A 137 -15.11 0.82 -1.14
CA PRO A 137 -15.78 2.13 -1.21
C PRO A 137 -15.45 3.07 -0.04
N LYS A 138 -14.94 2.54 1.06
CA LYS A 138 -14.53 3.32 2.24
C LYS A 138 -13.09 3.81 2.16
N HIS A 139 -12.29 3.26 1.24
CA HIS A 139 -10.88 3.59 1.15
C HIS A 139 -10.67 4.95 0.49
N ARG A 140 -9.70 5.70 1.02
CA ARG A 140 -9.32 7.03 0.53
C ARG A 140 -7.96 6.98 -0.14
N ILE A 141 -7.83 7.68 -1.26
CA ILE A 141 -6.54 7.79 -1.96
C ILE A 141 -5.60 8.74 -1.22
N ILE A 142 -4.33 8.37 -1.14
CA ILE A 142 -3.24 9.27 -0.74
C ILE A 142 -2.39 9.54 -1.97
N ARG A 143 -2.34 10.80 -2.41
CA ARG A 143 -1.53 11.26 -3.55
C ARG A 143 -0.33 12.12 -3.14
N ASP A 144 -0.36 12.65 -1.92
CA ASP A 144 0.71 13.49 -1.39
C ASP A 144 1.97 12.64 -1.15
N LYS A 145 2.96 12.78 -2.05
CA LYS A 145 4.26 12.12 -1.97
C LYS A 145 5.01 12.48 -0.69
N ALA A 146 4.96 13.75 -0.24
CA ALA A 146 5.65 14.18 0.96
C ALA A 146 5.04 13.55 2.21
N LEU A 147 3.70 13.42 2.25
CA LEU A 147 3.00 12.69 3.30
C LEU A 147 3.41 11.21 3.33
N LEU A 148 3.38 10.53 2.18
CA LEU A 148 3.75 9.11 2.08
C LEU A 148 5.20 8.85 2.49
N GLN A 149 6.13 9.73 2.10
CA GLN A 149 7.56 9.64 2.43
C GLN A 149 7.92 10.16 3.82
N THR A 150 6.93 10.66 4.58
CA THR A 150 7.16 11.15 5.93
C THR A 150 7.63 10.01 6.84
N LYS A 151 8.83 10.17 7.40
CA LYS A 151 9.40 9.28 8.42
C LYS A 151 8.67 9.43 9.76
N VAL A 152 8.48 8.30 10.44
CA VAL A 152 7.82 8.23 11.75
C VAL A 152 8.72 7.43 12.70
N ASP A 153 9.43 8.14 13.57
CA ASP A 153 10.46 7.63 14.47
C ASP A 153 9.94 6.89 15.71
N ILE A 154 8.68 7.11 16.06
CA ILE A 154 8.02 6.40 17.17
C ILE A 154 7.64 4.95 16.86
N PHE A 155 7.83 4.48 15.63
CA PHE A 155 7.51 3.12 15.21
C PHE A 155 8.75 2.37 14.74
N GLU A 156 8.76 1.07 15.00
CA GLU A 156 9.71 0.14 14.41
C GLU A 156 8.98 -0.79 13.43
N ALA A 157 9.55 -0.95 12.23
CA ALA A 157 9.08 -1.87 11.19
C ALA A 157 10.27 -2.46 10.43
N ASP A 158 10.21 -3.75 10.09
CA ASP A 158 11.25 -4.41 9.30
C ASP A 158 11.44 -3.72 7.94
N GLY A 159 12.68 -3.60 7.48
CA GLY A 159 13.04 -3.10 6.15
C GLY A 159 13.32 -1.60 6.05
N GLU A 160 12.78 -0.75 6.93
CA GLU A 160 13.03 0.68 6.91
C GLU A 160 13.03 1.27 8.33
N TYR A 161 14.14 1.91 8.75
CA TYR A 161 14.25 2.54 10.07
C TYR A 161 14.80 3.97 9.99
N PRO A 162 14.06 5.01 10.44
CA PRO A 162 12.64 4.95 10.80
C PRO A 162 11.76 4.66 9.57
N PRO A 163 10.63 3.97 9.76
CA PRO A 163 9.72 3.66 8.66
C PRO A 163 8.95 4.91 8.19
N SER A 164 8.62 4.94 6.92
CA SER A 164 7.74 5.95 6.33
C SER A 164 6.25 5.62 6.53
N ILE A 165 5.36 6.61 6.40
CA ILE A 165 3.90 6.35 6.36
C ILE A 165 3.53 5.36 5.26
N GLN A 166 4.18 5.45 4.09
CA GLN A 166 3.99 4.50 3.01
C GLN A 166 4.35 3.08 3.44
N HIS A 167 5.50 2.91 4.10
CA HIS A 167 5.94 1.60 4.58
C HIS A 167 5.01 1.02 5.65
N LEU A 168 4.54 1.85 6.58
CA LEU A 168 3.60 1.44 7.62
C LEU A 168 2.20 1.09 7.07
N LEU A 169 1.72 1.80 6.06
CA LEU A 169 0.41 1.53 5.47
C LEU A 169 0.42 0.36 4.50
N PHE A 170 1.51 0.22 3.74
CA PHE A 170 1.53 -0.64 2.57
C PHE A 170 2.60 -1.73 2.60
N SER A 171 3.67 -1.62 3.39
CA SER A 171 4.93 -2.37 3.21
C SER A 171 5.41 -2.25 1.77
N THR A 172 6.39 -1.39 1.54
CA THR A 172 6.94 -1.24 0.20
C THR A 172 7.90 -2.38 -0.06
N ILE A 173 7.47 -3.37 -0.84
CA ILE A 173 8.43 -4.20 -1.56
C ILE A 173 9.09 -3.26 -2.57
N GLU A 174 10.27 -2.75 -2.22
CA GLU A 174 11.19 -2.15 -3.19
C GLU A 174 11.81 -3.30 -3.99
N THR A 175 11.04 -3.87 -4.92
CA THR A 175 11.63 -4.58 -6.07
C THR A 175 12.21 -3.56 -7.03
#